data_AF-A0A953HCE1-F1
#
_entry.id   AF-A0A953HCE1-F1
#
_cell.length_a   1.000
_cell.length_b   1.000
_cell.length_c   1.000
_cell.angle_alpha   90.00
_cell.angle_beta   90.00
_cell.angle_gamma   90.00
#
_symmetry.space_group_name_H-M   'P 1'
#
loop_
_entity.id
_entity.type
_entity.pdbx_description
1 polymer ?
#
loop_
_entity_poly.entity_id
_entity_poly.type
_entity_poly.pdbx_seq_one_letter_code
_entity_poly.pdbx_strand_id
1 'polypeptide(L)'
;MRKILTILSLTFPYLLSSAVAQDMKSNDGFLGINHQFHESDTTRSFALISDHTDLQIQHFIDQYHLVDLDSLEGLYSFGAIDIPGLGNDLAILIKDGILTTSPDNSSAWFRPFEHKAEKSDRLQNLKSNELRVVEIIILDKQGNNIINTDEKQDIALQYLYAGLQL
;
A
#
# COMPACT_ATOMS: atom_id res chain seq x y z
N MET A 1 -19.65 -5.05 28.82
CA MET A 1 -20.34 -4.23 27.80
C MET A 1 -19.36 -3.93 26.67
N ARG A 2 -19.50 -4.59 25.52
CA ARG A 2 -18.63 -4.35 24.34
C ARG A 2 -19.17 -3.16 23.56
N LYS A 3 -18.37 -2.11 23.39
CA LYS A 3 -18.68 -0.98 22.49
C LYS A 3 -18.40 -1.44 21.06
N ILE A 4 -19.46 -1.49 20.25
CA ILE A 4 -19.39 -1.71 18.81
C ILE A 4 -18.99 -0.37 18.20
N LEU A 5 -17.82 -0.32 17.55
CA LEU A 5 -17.33 0.86 16.85
C LEU A 5 -17.97 0.87 15.45
N THR A 6 -18.93 1.77 15.26
CA THR A 6 -19.58 2.02 13.96
C THR A 6 -18.59 2.73 13.04
N ILE A 7 -18.18 2.08 11.95
CA ILE A 7 -17.35 2.70 10.91
C ILE A 7 -18.27 3.52 10.01
N LEU A 8 -18.14 4.85 10.09
CA LEU A 8 -18.81 5.78 9.18
C LEU A 8 -18.13 5.73 7.80
N SER A 9 -18.93 5.36 6.80
CA SER A 9 -18.64 5.52 5.38
C SER A 9 -18.50 7.00 5.03
N LEU A 10 -17.31 7.43 4.58
CA LEU A 10 -17.09 8.73 3.97
C LEU A 10 -16.45 8.53 2.58
N THR A 11 -17.22 8.86 1.54
CA THR A 11 -16.79 8.89 0.13
C THR A 11 -16.29 10.29 -0.21
N PHE A 12 -15.03 10.44 -0.61
CA PHE A 12 -14.49 11.70 -1.18
C PHE A 12 -13.42 11.41 -2.25
N PRO A 13 -13.22 12.33 -3.21
CA PRO A 13 -12.56 12.02 -4.47
C PRO A 13 -11.04 12.19 -4.43
N TYR A 14 -10.30 11.15 -4.82
CA TYR A 14 -8.82 11.18 -4.92
C TYR A 14 -8.35 11.58 -6.33
N LEU A 15 -7.34 12.44 -6.41
CA LEU A 15 -6.67 12.84 -7.65
C LEU A 15 -5.29 12.15 -7.72
N LEU A 16 -5.26 10.90 -8.21
CA LEU A 16 -4.12 10.50 -9.05
C LEU A 16 -4.31 11.25 -10.36
N SER A 17 -3.34 12.08 -10.77
CA SER A 17 -3.44 12.67 -12.10
C SER A 17 -3.46 11.51 -13.11
N SER A 18 -4.45 11.54 -14.01
CA SER A 18 -4.71 10.50 -15.00
C SER A 18 -3.50 10.17 -15.89
N ALA A 19 -2.50 11.07 -15.93
CA ALA A 19 -1.22 10.87 -16.59
C ALA A 19 -0.36 9.79 -15.93
N VAL A 20 -0.33 9.69 -14.59
CA VAL A 20 0.48 8.68 -13.90
C VAL A 20 -0.10 7.29 -14.16
N ALA A 21 -1.43 7.13 -14.06
CA ALA A 21 -2.10 5.85 -14.29
C ALA A 21 -1.96 5.30 -15.72
N GLN A 22 -1.75 6.16 -16.74
CA GLN A 22 -1.56 5.73 -18.13
C GLN A 22 -0.12 5.38 -18.49
N ASP A 23 0.88 6.02 -17.89
CA ASP A 23 2.31 5.72 -18.14
C ASP A 23 2.79 4.46 -17.37
N MET A 24 2.09 4.13 -16.27
CA MET A 24 2.33 3.00 -15.36
C MET A 24 2.15 1.59 -15.96
N LYS A 25 1.64 1.44 -17.19
CA LYS A 25 1.45 0.13 -17.85
C LYS A 25 2.70 -0.38 -18.59
N SER A 26 3.79 0.40 -18.64
CA SER A 26 4.89 0.16 -19.59
C SER A 26 6.20 -0.36 -18.99
N ASN A 27 6.37 -0.40 -17.66
CA ASN A 27 7.56 -0.93 -16.99
C ASN A 27 7.20 -2.06 -16.02
N ASP A 28 8.05 -3.09 -15.97
CA ASP A 28 7.96 -4.21 -15.03
C ASP A 28 8.05 -3.69 -13.58
N GLY A 29 6.90 -3.46 -12.94
CA GLY A 29 6.81 -3.00 -11.56
C GLY A 29 7.12 -1.50 -11.38
N PHE A 30 6.15 -0.76 -10.85
CA PHE A 30 6.33 0.63 -10.44
C PHE A 30 6.12 0.77 -8.93
N LEU A 31 7.10 1.36 -8.24
CA LEU A 31 6.97 1.82 -6.86
C LEU A 31 7.04 3.35 -6.84
N GLY A 32 5.95 4.00 -6.41
CA GLY A 32 5.88 5.46 -6.30
C GLY A 32 5.35 5.91 -4.96
N ILE A 33 5.47 7.21 -4.67
CA ILE A 33 4.96 7.79 -3.42
C ILE A 33 3.52 8.23 -3.61
N ASN A 34 2.68 7.89 -2.64
CA ASN A 34 1.36 8.45 -2.49
C ASN A 34 1.40 9.56 -1.43
N HIS A 35 1.15 10.80 -1.86
CA HIS A 35 1.21 12.00 -1.01
C HIS A 35 -0.14 12.36 -0.36
N GLN A 36 -1.17 11.51 -0.45
CA GLN A 36 -2.53 11.88 -0.03
C GLN A 36 -3.19 10.84 0.88
N PHE A 37 -3.28 11.15 2.18
CA PHE A 37 -4.40 10.70 3.01
C PHE A 37 -4.78 11.82 4.00
N HIS A 38 -5.95 12.46 3.86
CA HIS A 38 -6.54 13.52 4.74
C HIS A 38 -5.73 14.77 5.15
N GLU A 39 -6.43 15.89 5.30
CA GLU A 39 -5.96 17.09 6.02
C GLU A 39 -5.56 16.80 7.50
N SER A 40 -5.86 15.58 7.98
CA SER A 40 -5.50 15.05 9.31
C SER A 40 -4.61 13.80 9.30
N ASP A 41 -4.32 13.15 8.15
CA ASP A 41 -3.42 11.99 8.07
C ASP A 41 -2.10 12.42 7.41
N THR A 42 -1.09 12.74 8.21
CA THR A 42 0.21 13.21 7.70
C THR A 42 1.11 12.05 7.20
N THR A 43 0.49 11.02 6.63
CA THR A 43 1.04 9.68 6.47
C THR A 43 1.46 9.46 5.01
N ARG A 44 2.76 9.64 4.67
CA ARG A 44 3.30 9.27 3.35
C ARG A 44 3.27 7.74 3.19
N SER A 45 2.67 7.23 2.12
CA SER A 45 2.69 5.79 1.79
C SER A 45 3.31 5.53 0.43
N PHE A 46 3.67 4.28 0.16
CA PHE A 46 4.23 3.86 -1.13
C PHE A 46 3.21 3.01 -1.88
N ALA A 47 3.03 3.27 -3.16
CA ALA A 47 2.16 2.51 -4.04
C ALA A 47 3.01 1.62 -4.95
N LEU A 48 2.80 0.31 -4.86
CA LEU A 48 3.36 -0.70 -5.75
C LEU A 48 2.29 -1.14 -6.75
N ILE A 49 2.63 -1.09 -8.04
CA ILE A 49 1.81 -1.54 -9.15
C ILE A 49 2.66 -2.49 -10.00
N SER A 50 2.25 -3.75 -10.12
CA SER A 50 3.02 -4.78 -10.81
C SER A 50 2.13 -5.91 -11.30
N ASP A 51 2.49 -6.53 -12.41
CA ASP A 51 1.84 -7.76 -12.88
C ASP A 51 2.28 -8.99 -12.04
N HIS A 52 3.36 -8.84 -11.26
CA HIS A 52 3.94 -9.89 -10.40
C HIS A 52 3.80 -9.56 -8.91
N THR A 53 2.77 -8.78 -8.51
CA THR A 53 2.59 -8.32 -7.13
C THR A 53 2.71 -9.42 -6.08
N ASP A 54 2.07 -10.58 -6.28
CA ASP A 54 2.11 -11.66 -5.29
C ASP A 54 3.53 -12.21 -5.10
N LEU A 55 4.30 -12.33 -6.19
CA LEU A 55 5.69 -12.76 -6.15
C LEU A 55 6.58 -11.73 -5.44
N GLN A 56 6.36 -10.44 -5.70
CA GLN A 56 7.15 -9.36 -5.08
C GLN A 56 6.87 -9.25 -3.58
N ILE A 57 5.61 -9.38 -3.15
CA ILE A 57 5.27 -9.43 -1.73
C ILE A 57 5.95 -10.64 -1.08
N GLN A 58 5.91 -11.82 -1.72
CA GLN A 58 6.57 -13.00 -1.18
C GLN A 58 8.09 -12.83 -1.08
N HIS A 59 8.73 -12.26 -2.10
CA HIS A 59 10.17 -11.95 -2.06
C HIS A 59 10.51 -10.98 -0.93
N PHE A 60 9.68 -9.96 -0.71
CA PHE A 60 9.86 -9.00 0.37
C PHE A 60 9.80 -9.67 1.76
N ILE A 61 8.83 -10.57 1.95
CA ILE A 61 8.69 -11.37 3.18
C ILE A 61 9.92 -12.26 3.38
N ASP A 62 10.35 -12.97 2.32
CA ASP A 62 11.46 -13.92 2.39
C ASP A 62 12.80 -13.21 2.63
N GLN A 63 13.05 -12.10 1.94
CA GLN A 63 14.28 -11.32 1.99
C GLN A 63 14.56 -10.74 3.38
N TYR A 64 13.52 -10.28 4.06
CA TYR A 64 13.63 -9.68 5.40
C TYR A 64 13.18 -10.59 6.52
N HIS A 65 12.87 -11.85 6.23
CA HIS A 65 12.38 -12.84 7.18
C HIS A 65 11.22 -12.30 8.03
N LEU A 66 10.28 -11.60 7.38
CA LEU A 66 9.21 -10.91 8.07
C LEU A 66 8.25 -11.92 8.69
N VAL A 67 7.91 -11.70 9.96
CA VAL A 67 6.93 -12.50 10.68
C VAL A 67 5.62 -11.73 10.71
N ASP A 68 4.57 -12.33 10.16
CA ASP A 68 3.24 -11.75 10.14
C ASP A 68 2.66 -11.68 11.55
N LEU A 69 2.24 -10.49 11.95
CA LEU A 69 1.62 -10.20 13.24
C LEU A 69 0.11 -10.44 13.20
N ASP A 70 -0.53 -10.15 12.06
CA ASP A 70 -1.97 -10.24 11.86
C ASP A 70 -2.25 -10.39 10.35
N SER A 71 -2.48 -11.63 9.90
CA SER A 71 -2.78 -11.91 8.49
C SER A 71 -4.28 -11.83 8.23
N LEU A 72 -4.75 -10.75 7.60
CA LEU A 72 -6.04 -10.74 6.90
C LEU A 72 -5.76 -10.70 5.40
N GLU A 73 -6.59 -11.32 4.58
CA GLU A 73 -6.28 -11.39 3.14
C GLU A 73 -6.39 -10.00 2.53
N GLY A 74 -5.28 -9.47 2.03
CA GLY A 74 -5.19 -8.08 1.58
C GLY A 74 -4.61 -7.10 2.60
N LEU A 75 -4.27 -7.56 3.81
CA LEU A 75 -3.63 -6.77 4.86
C LEU A 75 -2.57 -7.61 5.59
N TYR A 76 -1.30 -7.25 5.40
CA TYR A 76 -0.17 -7.88 6.07
C TYR A 76 0.47 -6.88 7.02
N SER A 77 0.71 -7.28 8.26
CA SER A 77 1.40 -6.45 9.24
C SER A 77 2.64 -7.16 9.75
N PHE A 78 3.78 -6.49 9.64
CA PHE A 78 5.07 -6.98 10.10
C PHE A 78 5.63 -6.01 11.13
N GLY A 79 6.30 -6.51 12.16
CA GLY A 79 6.91 -5.67 13.19
C GLY A 79 8.30 -6.13 13.59
N ALA A 80 8.92 -5.37 14.49
CA ALA A 80 10.32 -5.55 14.90
C ALA A 80 11.31 -5.47 13.72
N ILE A 81 11.06 -4.54 12.79
CA ILE A 81 11.88 -4.32 11.61
C ILE A 81 12.86 -3.19 11.86
N ASP A 82 14.13 -3.46 11.59
CA ASP A 82 15.19 -2.44 11.62
C ASP A 82 15.52 -1.99 10.20
N ILE A 83 15.31 -0.71 9.92
CA ILE A 83 15.60 -0.10 8.62
C ILE A 83 16.78 0.86 8.81
N PRO A 84 17.99 0.52 8.29
CA PRO A 84 19.17 1.37 8.41
C PRO A 84 18.91 2.80 7.91
N GLY A 85 19.28 3.79 8.73
CA GLY A 85 19.07 5.20 8.42
C GLY A 85 17.66 5.72 8.68
N LEU A 86 16.70 4.85 9.00
CA LEU A 86 15.31 5.24 9.25
C LEU A 86 14.88 5.00 10.70
N GLY A 87 15.20 3.83 11.27
CA GLY A 87 14.87 3.49 12.66
C GLY A 87 14.91 2.00 12.96
N ASN A 88 14.67 1.67 14.24
CA ASN A 88 14.59 0.31 14.75
C ASN A 88 13.20 0.05 15.34
N ASP A 89 12.85 -1.22 15.54
CA ASP A 89 11.54 -1.64 16.06
C ASP A 89 10.36 -1.05 15.27
N LEU A 90 10.50 -0.97 13.95
CA LEU A 90 9.48 -0.44 13.05
C LEU A 90 8.46 -1.51 12.70
N ALA A 91 7.32 -1.04 12.18
CA ALA A 91 6.30 -1.88 11.58
C ALA A 91 6.11 -1.52 10.10
N ILE A 92 5.86 -2.53 9.27
CA ILE A 92 5.46 -2.37 7.87
C ILE A 92 4.06 -2.93 7.72
N LEU A 93 3.16 -2.12 7.17
CA LEU A 93 1.80 -2.50 6.81
C LEU A 93 1.70 -2.53 5.28
N ILE A 94 1.29 -3.68 4.73
CA ILE A 94 1.04 -3.86 3.31
C ILE A 94 -0.46 -4.08 3.11
N LYS A 95 -1.10 -3.23 2.32
CA LYS A 95 -2.49 -3.37 1.90
C LYS A 95 -2.55 -3.72 0.42
N ASP A 96 -3.07 -4.88 0.06
CA ASP A 96 -3.28 -5.30 -1.34
C ASP A 96 -4.76 -5.15 -1.68
N GLY A 97 -5.05 -4.45 -2.78
CA GLY A 97 -6.42 -4.08 -3.11
C GLY A 97 -6.61 -3.52 -4.51
N ILE A 98 -7.80 -2.96 -4.72
CA ILE A 98 -8.18 -2.33 -5.99
C ILE A 98 -8.32 -0.83 -5.79
N LEU A 99 -7.60 -0.07 -6.60
CA LEU A 99 -7.87 1.34 -6.85
C LEU A 99 -8.90 1.45 -7.98
N THR A 100 -10.02 2.11 -7.71
CA THR A 100 -11.06 2.36 -8.71
C THR A 100 -11.11 3.85 -8.99
N THR A 101 -11.06 4.26 -10.26
CA THR A 101 -11.30 5.65 -10.69
C THR A 101 -12.74 5.84 -11.13
N SER A 102 -13.35 6.97 -10.83
CA SER A 102 -14.67 7.29 -11.38
C SER A 102 -14.59 7.44 -12.91
N PRO A 103 -15.70 7.18 -13.64
CA PRO A 103 -15.70 7.25 -15.10
C PRO A 103 -15.30 8.63 -15.68
N ASP A 104 -15.53 9.70 -14.92
CA ASP A 104 -15.16 11.08 -15.25
C ASP A 104 -13.74 11.46 -14.76
N ASN A 105 -13.01 10.52 -14.15
CA ASN A 105 -11.70 10.70 -13.53
C ASN A 105 -11.65 11.82 -12.48
N SER A 106 -12.79 12.22 -11.92
CA SER A 106 -12.84 13.25 -10.86
C SER A 106 -12.41 12.70 -9.51
N SER A 107 -12.45 11.38 -9.33
CA SER A 107 -12.20 10.68 -8.08
C SER A 107 -11.53 9.33 -8.29
N ALA A 108 -10.80 8.88 -7.29
CA ALA A 108 -10.43 7.48 -7.12
C ALA A 108 -10.75 7.02 -5.70
N TRP A 109 -10.80 5.72 -5.44
CA TRP A 109 -10.83 5.17 -4.08
C TRP A 109 -10.14 3.81 -4.05
N PHE A 110 -9.45 3.53 -2.96
CA PHE A 110 -8.75 2.27 -2.74
C PHE A 110 -9.53 1.38 -1.79
N ARG A 111 -9.68 0.11 -2.15
CA ARG A 111 -10.29 -0.91 -1.30
C ARG A 111 -9.35 -2.11 -1.18
N PRO A 112 -8.77 -2.37 0.00
CA PRO A 112 -8.07 -3.62 0.28
C PRO A 112 -8.99 -4.81 0.06
N PHE A 113 -8.43 -5.94 -0.33
CA PHE A 113 -9.16 -7.20 -0.24
C PHE A 113 -9.46 -7.51 1.23
N GLU A 114 -10.55 -8.23 1.49
CA GLU A 114 -10.89 -8.70 2.84
C GLU A 114 -10.67 -10.21 2.95
N HIS A 115 -10.91 -10.95 1.86
CA HIS A 115 -10.86 -12.42 1.81
C HIS A 115 -10.26 -12.94 0.49
N LYS A 116 -9.63 -14.13 0.54
CA LYS A 116 -8.99 -14.78 -0.63
C LYS A 116 -9.93 -14.99 -1.82
N ALA A 117 -11.17 -15.40 -1.53
CA ALA A 117 -12.18 -15.64 -2.57
C ALA A 117 -12.58 -14.33 -3.27
N GLU A 118 -12.73 -13.23 -2.50
CA GLU A 118 -12.99 -11.91 -3.06
C GLU A 118 -11.82 -11.45 -3.93
N LYS A 119 -10.58 -11.55 -3.45
CA LYS A 119 -9.38 -11.20 -4.23
C LYS A 119 -9.37 -11.92 -5.59
N SER A 120 -9.58 -13.23 -5.58
CA SER A 120 -9.59 -14.03 -6.81
C SER A 120 -10.69 -13.58 -7.77
N ASP A 121 -11.92 -13.38 -7.28
CA ASP A 121 -13.05 -12.97 -8.12
C ASP A 121 -12.86 -11.56 -8.69
N ARG A 122 -12.42 -10.61 -7.85
CA ARG A 122 -12.18 -9.22 -8.24
C ARG A 122 -11.07 -9.11 -9.29
N LEU A 123 -9.97 -9.85 -9.14
CA LEU A 123 -8.86 -9.82 -10.09
C LEU A 123 -9.23 -10.44 -11.44
N GLN A 124 -10.11 -11.44 -11.48
CA GLN A 124 -10.61 -12.02 -12.74
C GLN A 124 -11.60 -11.10 -13.46
N ASN A 125 -12.28 -10.23 -12.73
CA ASN A 125 -13.35 -9.36 -13.24
C ASN A 125 -12.99 -7.86 -13.17
N LEU A 126 -11.70 -7.53 -13.27
CA LEU A 126 -11.22 -6.15 -13.25
C LEU A 126 -11.86 -5.32 -14.36
N LYS A 127 -12.45 -4.18 -13.98
CA LYS A 127 -13.00 -3.22 -14.94
C LYS A 127 -11.90 -2.34 -15.52
N SER A 128 -12.20 -1.68 -16.64
CA SER A 128 -11.25 -0.79 -17.32
C SER A 128 -10.81 0.42 -16.48
N ASN A 129 -11.60 0.80 -15.47
CA ASN A 129 -11.33 1.88 -14.53
C ASN A 129 -10.81 1.38 -13.18
N GLU A 130 -10.40 0.11 -13.11
CA GLU A 130 -9.88 -0.52 -11.90
C GLU A 130 -8.43 -0.96 -12.13
N LEU A 131 -7.62 -0.85 -11.08
CA LEU A 131 -6.21 -1.25 -11.08
C LEU A 131 -5.89 -1.92 -9.75
N ARG A 132 -5.18 -3.06 -9.81
CA ARG A 132 -4.59 -3.65 -8.59
C ARG A 132 -3.46 -2.76 -8.10
N VAL A 133 -3.51 -2.37 -6.84
CA VAL A 133 -2.49 -1.54 -6.21
C VAL A 133 -2.17 -2.13 -4.84
N VAL A 134 -0.90 -2.08 -4.47
CA VAL A 134 -0.44 -2.37 -3.12
C VAL A 134 0.00 -1.09 -2.45
N GLU A 135 -0.57 -0.78 -1.29
CA GLU A 135 -0.14 0.31 -0.43
C GLU A 135 0.81 -0.22 0.65
N ILE A 136 1.97 0.40 0.80
CA ILE A 136 2.96 0.06 1.83
C ILE A 136 3.15 1.27 2.75
N ILE A 137 3.06 1.04 4.06
CA ILE A 137 3.18 2.05 5.10
C ILE A 137 4.23 1.60 6.11
N ILE A 138 5.10 2.52 6.54
CA ILE A 138 6.11 2.27 7.57
C ILE A 138 5.77 3.10 8.81
N LEU A 139 5.67 2.42 9.96
CA LEU A 139 5.23 2.98 11.23
C LEU A 139 6.28 2.77 12.33
N ASP A 140 6.32 3.67 13.31
CA ASP A 140 7.03 3.42 14.58
C ASP A 140 6.24 2.48 15.50
N LYS A 141 6.83 2.12 16.64
CA LYS A 141 6.21 1.28 17.68
C LYS A 141 4.94 1.89 18.31
N GLN A 142 4.65 3.17 18.07
CA GLN A 142 3.43 3.83 18.51
C GLN A 142 2.36 3.87 17.40
N GLY A 143 2.67 3.35 16.21
CA GLY A 143 1.77 3.37 15.05
C GLY A 143 1.80 4.68 14.29
N ASN A 144 2.78 5.57 14.52
CA ASN A 144 2.89 6.81 13.77
C ASN A 144 3.70 6.59 12.50
N ASN A 145 3.32 7.26 11.42
CA ASN A 145 4.13 7.30 10.22
C ASN A 145 5.40 8.11 10.45
N ILE A 146 6.54 7.49 10.13
CA ILE A 146 7.86 8.10 10.31
C ILE A 146 8.41 8.78 9.06
N ILE A 147 7.81 8.54 7.90
CA ILE A 147 8.19 9.06 6.58
C ILE A 147 7.62 10.48 6.44
N ASN A 148 8.26 11.43 7.09
CA ASN A 148 7.81 12.83 7.14
C ASN A 148 8.79 13.82 6.49
N THR A 149 9.90 13.33 5.92
CA THR A 149 10.88 14.11 5.17
C THR A 149 11.27 13.39 3.88
N ASP A 150 11.80 14.12 2.90
CA ASP A 150 12.22 13.56 1.61
C ASP A 150 13.41 12.60 1.78
N GLU A 151 14.34 12.92 2.67
CA GLU A 151 15.45 12.03 3.01
C GLU A 151 14.98 10.66 3.53
N LYS A 152 14.01 10.65 4.47
CA LYS A 152 13.46 9.40 4.99
C LYS A 152 12.68 8.63 3.94
N GLN A 153 12.01 9.34 3.04
CA GLN A 153 11.33 8.74 1.91
C GLN A 153 12.32 8.05 0.97
N ASP A 154 13.44 8.68 0.64
CA ASP A 154 14.46 8.10 -0.23
C ASP A 154 15.10 6.86 0.40
N ILE A 155 15.39 6.91 1.70
CA ILE A 155 15.90 5.75 2.46
C ILE A 155 14.88 4.60 2.44
N ALA A 156 13.62 4.89 2.73
CA ALA A 156 12.55 3.90 2.71
C ALA A 156 12.35 3.32 1.31
N LEU A 157 12.41 4.14 0.27
CA LEU A 157 12.29 3.71 -1.11
C LEU A 157 13.43 2.76 -1.49
N GLN A 158 14.68 3.10 -1.17
CA GLN A 158 15.82 2.20 -1.39
C GLN A 158 15.66 0.85 -0.68
N TYR A 159 15.18 0.88 0.57
CA TYR A 159 14.90 -0.34 1.33
C TYR A 159 13.81 -1.19 0.65
N LEU A 160 12.69 -0.57 0.26
CA LEU A 160 11.59 -1.28 -0.40
C LEU A 160 11.99 -1.84 -1.76
N TYR A 161 12.75 -1.09 -2.58
CA TYR A 161 13.27 -1.58 -3.86
C TYR A 161 14.14 -2.83 -3.68
N ALA A 162 15.07 -2.80 -2.72
CA ALA A 162 15.94 -3.94 -2.43
C ALA A 162 15.16 -5.19 -1.99
N GLY A 163 14.12 -5.02 -1.19
CA GLY A 163 13.29 -6.13 -0.72
C GLY A 163 12.32 -6.68 -1.77
N LEU A 164 11.69 -5.80 -2.54
CA LEU A 164 10.71 -6.17 -3.56
C LEU A 164 11.35 -6.70 -4.86
N GLN A 165 12.67 -6.55 -4.99
CA GLN A 165 13.45 -6.91 -6.19
C GLN A 165 12.93 -6.19 -7.46
N LEU A 166 12.72 -4.88 -7.30
CA LEU A 166 12.33 -3.96 -8.38
C LEU A 166 13.52 -3.26 -9.01
#